data_AF-A0A9E2GQY7-F1
#
_entry.id   AF-A0A9E2GQY7-F1
#
_cell.length_a   1.000
_cell.length_b   1.000
_cell.length_c   1.000
_cell.angle_alpha   90.00
_cell.angle_beta   90.00
_cell.angle_gamma   90.00
#
_symmetry.space_group_name_H-M   'P 1'
#
loop_
_entity.id
_entity.type
_entity.pdbx_description
1 polymer ?
#
loop_
_entity_poly.entity_id
_entity_poly.type
_entity_poly.pdbx_seq_one_letter_code
_entity_poly.pdbx_strand_id
1 'polypeptide(L)'
;AQHLVDKDTPVVGASGAIAGLMGAYLVLFPRVKVYVVLLMARLKMRVLWYMGIWVGMQFLIAAQADGEVAWMVHLGGFFAGVMCALFLGRRGLDFFIDKQVRTKA
;
A
#
# COMPACT_ATOMS: atom_id res chain seq x y z
N ALA A 1 21.33 -8.06 25.33
CA ALA A 1 19.89 -8.03 25.66
C ALA A 1 18.96 -8.02 24.44
N GLN A 2 19.45 -8.18 23.20
CA GLN A 2 18.62 -8.16 21.97
C GLN A 2 18.09 -9.53 21.53
N HIS A 3 18.33 -10.60 22.30
CA HIS A 3 17.95 -11.98 21.94
C HIS A 3 16.60 -12.43 22.53
N LEU A 4 15.82 -11.54 23.14
CA LEU A 4 14.58 -11.90 23.86
C LEU A 4 13.28 -11.49 23.16
N VAL A 5 13.35 -10.91 21.97
CA VAL A 5 12.15 -10.73 21.13
C VAL A 5 12.03 -11.99 20.30
N ASP A 6 11.23 -12.94 20.76
CA ASP A 6 10.92 -14.15 20.01
C ASP A 6 10.36 -13.76 18.64
N LYS A 7 10.94 -14.35 17.58
CA LYS A 7 10.47 -14.21 16.19
C LYS A 7 9.00 -14.59 16.03
N ASP A 8 8.45 -15.35 16.98
CA ASP A 8 7.09 -15.85 17.00
C ASP A 8 6.10 -14.91 17.72
N THR A 9 6.55 -13.73 18.16
CA THR A 9 5.63 -12.75 18.76
C THR A 9 4.68 -12.23 17.67
N PRO A 10 3.37 -12.52 17.74
CA PRO A 10 2.44 -12.16 16.68
C PRO A 10 2.36 -10.63 16.55
N VAL A 11 2.78 -10.12 15.40
CA VAL A 11 2.68 -8.69 15.08
C VAL A 11 1.30 -8.40 14.51
N VAL A 12 0.44 -7.79 15.32
CA VAL A 12 -0.84 -7.21 14.86
C VAL A 12 -0.64 -5.71 14.70
N GLY A 13 -0.80 -5.19 13.48
CA GLY A 13 -0.55 -3.77 13.21
C GLY A 13 -1.50 -3.17 12.18
N ALA A 14 -2.08 -2.02 12.51
CA ALA A 14 -2.90 -1.21 11.61
C ALA A 14 -2.15 -0.86 10.30
N SER A 15 -0.82 -0.84 10.33
CA SER A 15 0.04 -0.60 9.17
C SER A 15 -0.17 -1.60 8.02
N GLY A 16 -0.47 -2.86 8.32
CA GLY A 16 -0.76 -3.86 7.28
C GLY A 16 -2.05 -3.56 6.52
N ALA A 17 -3.08 -3.08 7.22
CA ALA A 17 -4.32 -2.64 6.60
C ALA A 17 -4.13 -1.39 5.73
N ILE A 18 -3.29 -0.45 6.18
CA ILE A 18 -2.91 0.73 5.37
C ILE A 18 -2.16 0.29 4.11
N ALA A 19 -1.24 -0.67 4.22
CA ALA A 19 -0.55 -1.23 3.05
C ALA A 19 -1.56 -1.84 2.05
N GLY A 20 -2.60 -2.51 2.54
CA GLY A 20 -3.70 -2.99 1.70
C GLY A 20 -4.48 -1.89 1.00
N LEU A 21 -4.80 -0.79 1.70
CA LEU A 21 -5.41 0.38 1.05
C LEU A 21 -4.49 0.96 -0.04
N MET A 22 -3.18 1.02 0.20
CA MET A 22 -2.20 1.47 -0.79
C MET A 22 -2.18 0.57 -2.04
N GLY A 23 -2.18 -0.75 -1.85
CA GLY A 23 -2.24 -1.73 -2.95
C GLY A 23 -3.51 -1.60 -3.79
N ALA A 24 -4.67 -1.49 -3.13
CA ALA A 24 -5.94 -1.26 -3.80
C ALA A 24 -5.95 0.08 -4.56
N TYR A 25 -5.46 1.15 -3.94
CA TYR A 25 -5.39 2.48 -4.53
C TYR A 25 -4.49 2.53 -5.77
N LEU A 26 -3.37 1.79 -5.76
CA LEU A 26 -2.49 1.69 -6.92
C LEU A 26 -3.20 1.12 -8.15
N VAL A 27 -3.98 0.05 -7.95
CA VAL A 27 -4.73 -0.62 -9.04
C VAL A 27 -5.82 0.30 -9.60
N LEU A 28 -6.53 0.99 -8.72
CA LEU A 28 -7.65 1.86 -9.08
C LEU A 28 -7.18 3.18 -9.72
N PHE A 29 -6.09 3.76 -9.22
CA PHE A 29 -5.65 5.12 -9.55
C PHE A 29 -4.17 5.24 -9.95
N PRO A 30 -3.65 4.43 -10.90
CA PRO A 30 -2.21 4.38 -11.22
C PRO A 30 -1.66 5.66 -11.86
N ARG A 31 -2.53 6.58 -12.30
CA ARG A 31 -2.15 7.84 -12.96
C ARG A 31 -2.33 9.07 -12.06
N VAL A 32 -2.90 8.93 -10.87
CA VAL A 32 -3.04 10.05 -9.94
C VAL A 32 -1.66 10.52 -9.50
N LYS A 33 -1.50 11.84 -9.40
CA LYS A 33 -0.30 12.48 -8.90
C LYS A 33 -0.52 12.86 -7.44
N VAL A 34 0.37 12.42 -6.57
CA VAL A 34 0.40 12.78 -5.15
C VAL A 34 1.58 13.69 -4.86
N TYR A 35 1.43 14.53 -3.86
CA TYR A 35 2.56 15.28 -3.31
C TYR A 35 3.22 14.43 -2.23
N VAL A 36 4.48 14.09 -2.46
CA VAL A 36 5.34 13.42 -1.50
C VAL A 36 6.22 14.48 -0.87
N VAL A 37 6.23 14.54 0.46
CA VAL A 37 7.10 15.47 1.18
C VAL A 37 8.40 14.75 1.48
N LEU A 38 9.51 15.25 0.91
CA LEU A 38 10.85 14.74 1.13
C LEU A 38 11.73 15.89 1.61
N LEU A 39 12.27 15.81 2.83
CA LEU A 39 13.22 16.78 3.38
C LEU A 39 12.80 18.25 3.14
N MET A 40 11.55 18.60 3.47
CA MET A 40 10.91 19.91 3.26
C MET A 40 10.44 20.23 1.82
N ALA A 41 10.84 19.46 0.80
CA ALA A 41 10.39 19.66 -0.58
C ALA A 41 9.10 18.87 -0.88
N ARG A 42 8.14 19.51 -1.57
CA ARG A 42 6.92 18.84 -2.05
C ARG A 42 7.13 18.36 -3.48
N LEU A 43 7.40 17.08 -3.65
CA LEU A 43 7.59 16.45 -4.95
C LEU A 43 6.25 15.93 -5.47
N LYS A 44 5.81 16.42 -6.63
CA LYS A 44 4.61 15.93 -7.29
C LYS A 44 4.98 14.77 -8.20
N MET A 45 4.61 13.55 -7.82
CA MET A 45 4.90 12.36 -8.62
C MET A 45 3.69 11.45 -8.76
N ARG A 46 3.70 10.61 -9.79
CA ARG A 46 2.64 9.61 -9.99
C ARG A 46 2.71 8.59 -8.86
N VAL A 47 1.54 8.21 -8.36
CA VAL A 47 1.37 7.20 -7.30
C VAL A 47 2.08 5.89 -7.66
N LEU A 48 2.05 5.50 -8.93
CA LEU A 48 2.77 4.33 -9.45
C LEU A 48 4.26 4.32 -9.08
N TRP A 49 4.94 5.46 -9.24
CA TRP A 49 6.37 5.54 -8.93
C TRP A 49 6.62 5.51 -7.43
N TYR A 50 5.86 6.29 -6.68
CA TYR A 50 6.00 6.35 -5.23
C TYR A 50 5.75 4.98 -4.58
N MET A 51 4.63 4.33 -4.92
CA MET A 51 4.27 3.03 -4.36
C MET A 51 5.17 1.91 -4.88
N GLY A 52 5.62 1.98 -6.14
CA GLY A 52 6.58 1.03 -6.69
C GLY A 52 7.93 1.06 -5.96
N ILE A 53 8.45 2.27 -5.68
CA ILE A 53 9.67 2.44 -4.88
C ILE A 53 9.46 1.92 -3.46
N TRP A 54 8.33 2.28 -2.84
CA TRP A 54 8.04 1.87 -1.46
C TRP A 54 7.96 0.34 -1.33
N VAL A 55 7.20 -0.36 -2.18
CA VAL A 55 7.09 -1.82 -2.11
C VAL A 55 8.42 -2.50 -2.45
N GLY A 56 9.19 -1.96 -3.41
CA GLY A 56 10.54 -2.44 -3.70
C GLY A 56 11.47 -2.33 -2.48
N MET A 57 11.40 -1.23 -1.74
CA MET A 57 12.12 -1.06 -0.49
C MET A 57 11.67 -2.07 0.57
N GLN A 58 10.36 -2.36 0.69
CA GLN A 58 9.87 -3.40 1.60
C GLN A 58 10.51 -4.77 1.32
N PHE A 59 10.64 -5.16 0.05
CA PHE A 59 11.33 -6.39 -0.34
C PHE A 59 12.81 -6.39 0.04
N LEU A 60 13.53 -5.29 -0.23
CA LEU A 60 14.95 -5.17 0.09
C LEU A 60 15.21 -5.22 1.59
N ILE A 61 14.33 -4.62 2.40
CA ILE A 61 14.46 -4.65 3.86
C ILE A 61 14.10 -6.03 4.40
N ALA A 62 13.01 -6.64 3.91
CA ALA A 62 12.64 -8.00 4.30
C ALA A 62 13.76 -9.01 3.99
N ALA A 63 14.48 -8.85 2.87
CA ALA A 63 15.61 -9.70 2.51
C ALA A 63 16.84 -9.50 3.41
N GLN A 64 17.08 -8.28 3.91
CA GLN A 64 18.21 -7.96 4.80
C GLN A 64 17.93 -8.27 6.27
N ALA A 65 16.66 -8.18 6.69
CA ALA A 65 16.23 -8.42 8.07
C ALA A 65 15.85 -9.90 8.32
N ASP A 66 16.46 -10.84 7.59
CA ASP A 66 16.16 -12.28 7.65
C ASP A 66 14.65 -12.61 7.62
N GLY A 67 13.87 -11.87 6.82
CA GLY A 67 12.44 -12.09 6.68
C GLY A 67 11.62 -11.71 7.91
N GLU A 68 12.08 -10.76 8.73
CA GLU A 68 11.36 -10.23 9.89
C GLU A 68 9.85 -10.04 9.60
N VAL A 69 9.02 -10.59 10.50
CA VAL A 69 7.56 -10.71 10.34
C VAL A 69 6.90 -9.35 10.06
N ALA A 70 7.44 -8.27 10.63
CA ALA A 70 6.93 -6.91 10.44
C ALA A 70 6.89 -6.48 8.97
N TRP A 71 7.93 -6.79 8.19
CA TRP A 71 8.03 -6.42 6.77
C TRP A 71 7.16 -7.31 5.88
N MET A 72 7.07 -8.59 6.24
CA MET A 72 6.17 -9.55 5.58
C MET A 72 4.70 -9.15 5.71
N VAL A 73 4.30 -8.56 6.85
CA VAL A 73 2.94 -8.05 7.07
C VAL A 73 2.60 -6.89 6.12
N HIS A 74 3.55 -5.98 5.84
CA HIS A 74 3.33 -4.88 4.88
C HIS A 74 3.19 -5.40 3.45
N LEU A 75 4.05 -6.33 3.04
CA LEU A 75 3.95 -6.98 1.73
C LEU A 75 2.63 -7.73 1.57
N GLY A 76 2.27 -8.56 2.56
CA GLY A 76 1.02 -9.33 2.56
C GLY A 76 -0.21 -8.43 2.48
N GLY A 77 -0.25 -7.36 3.29
CA GLY A 77 -1.31 -6.36 3.24
C GLY A 77 -1.43 -5.72 1.86
N PHE A 78 -0.32 -5.23 1.31
CA PHE A 78 -0.29 -4.59 -0.02
C PHE A 78 -0.83 -5.51 -1.12
N PHE A 79 -0.35 -6.75 -1.21
CA PHE A 79 -0.81 -7.68 -2.22
C PHE A 79 -2.26 -8.13 -2.02
N ALA A 80 -2.71 -8.31 -0.78
CA ALA A 80 -4.12 -8.57 -0.50
C ALA A 80 -5.01 -7.44 -1.04
N GLY A 81 -4.62 -6.18 -0.82
CA GLY A 81 -5.30 -5.01 -1.37
C GLY A 81 -5.32 -4.96 -2.90
N VAL A 82 -4.18 -5.26 -3.55
CA VAL A 82 -4.10 -5.39 -5.02
C VAL A 82 -5.07 -6.44 -5.52
N MET A 83 -5.05 -7.64 -4.93
CA MET A 83 -5.96 -8.72 -5.31
C MET A 83 -7.41 -8.32 -5.12
N CYS A 84 -7.78 -7.78 -3.96
CA CYS A 84 -9.14 -7.29 -3.70
C CYS A 84 -9.60 -6.27 -4.76
N ALA A 85 -8.76 -5.29 -5.12
CA ALA A 85 -9.11 -4.29 -6.12
C ALA A 85 -9.25 -4.88 -7.54
N LEU A 86 -8.42 -5.87 -7.90
CA LEU A 86 -8.55 -6.59 -9.17
C LEU A 86 -9.84 -7.42 -9.22
N PHE A 87 -10.18 -8.12 -8.12
CA PHE A 87 -11.39 -8.94 -8.01
C PHE A 87 -12.67 -8.11 -7.99
N LEU A 88 -12.70 -7.01 -7.24
CA LEU A 88 -13.85 -6.10 -7.16
C LEU A 88 -14.06 -5.30 -8.46
N GLY A 89 -12.99 -5.17 -9.27
CA GLY A 89 -13.04 -4.65 -10.62
C GLY A 89 -13.26 -3.13 -10.69
N ARG A 90 -12.53 -2.48 -11.61
CA ARG A 90 -12.70 -1.06 -11.96
C ARG A 90 -14.16 -0.70 -12.31
N ARG A 91 -14.92 -1.66 -12.83
CA ARG A 91 -16.33 -1.49 -13.25
C ARG A 91 -17.30 -1.17 -12.11
N GLY A 92 -17.09 -1.71 -10.91
CA GLY A 92 -17.95 -1.40 -9.75
C GLY A 92 -17.69 0.01 -9.23
N LEU A 93 -16.42 0.40 -9.15
CA LEU A 93 -16.03 1.71 -8.63
C LEU A 93 -16.30 2.85 -9.61
N ASP A 94 -16.07 2.65 -10.92
CA ASP A 94 -16.43 3.62 -11.95
C ASP A 94 -17.95 3.90 -11.91
N PHE A 95 -18.76 2.86 -11.70
CA PHE A 95 -20.21 2.98 -11.49
C PHE A 95 -20.55 3.77 -10.21
N PHE A 96 -19.92 3.50 -9.06
CA PHE A 96 -20.19 4.24 -7.82
C PHE A 96 -19.72 5.70 -7.88
N ILE A 97 -18.56 5.96 -8.49
CA ILE A 97 -18.01 7.32 -8.66
C ILE A 97 -18.89 8.13 -9.61
N ASP A 98 -19.29 7.56 -10.76
CA ASP A 98 -20.21 8.23 -11.70
C ASP A 98 -21.56 8.56 -11.02
N LYS A 99 -22.09 7.63 -10.23
CA LYS A 99 -23.36 7.83 -9.52
C LYS A 99 -23.28 8.94 -8.47
N GLN A 100 -22.16 9.07 -7.75
CA GLN A 100 -21.93 10.13 -6.75
C GLN A 100 -21.73 11.51 -7.37
N VAL A 101 -21.06 11.58 -8.53
CA VAL A 101 -20.88 12.84 -9.26
C VAL A 101 -22.20 13.32 -9.85
N ARG A 102 -23.02 12.41 -10.41
CA ARG A 102 -24.35 12.74 -10.97
C ARG A 102 -25.43 13.08 -9.94
N THR A 103 -25.33 12.63 -8.68
CA THR A 103 -26.33 12.94 -7.65
C THR A 103 -26.09 14.27 -6.91
N LYS A 104 -24.94 14.90 -7.15
CA LYS A 104 -24.61 16.24 -6.62
C LYS A 104 -24.70 17.37 -7.67
N ALA A 105 -25.13 17.07 -8.88
CA ALA A 105 -25.44 18.02 -9.95
C ALA A 105 -26.96 18.16 -10.11
#